data_AF-A0A8S9U131-F1
#
_entry.id   AF-A0A8S9U131-F1
#
_cell.length_a   1.000
_cell.length_b   1.000
_cell.length_c   1.000
_cell.angle_alpha   90.00
_cell.angle_beta   90.00
_cell.angle_gamma   90.00
#
_symmetry.space_group_name_H-M   'P 1'
#
loop_
_entity.id
_entity.type
_entity.pdbx_description
1 polymer ?
#
loop_
_entity_poly.entity_id
_entity_poly.type
_entity_poly.pdbx_seq_one_letter_code
_entity_poly.pdbx_strand_id
1 'polypeptide(L)'
;MCNLRRDVALHLVDPAHKYQRLYPDHPGFELTAAATAALFAYYDATRHKLIDKRVAPTFWAGPHELGAMIDYLREPIVVLDVNAHNDSHMQCYLYKQYRLPDGTDHESGYAKSFTDREATKYFKNCWDLHIIPTCLVLRHHERHFYGLIHGELYLQWRAEGDAEFAEAISDSYLWKSTINQLTELERKTDLQTVNQLENMDSVNSLLYKRMEMRERLDVAHARLGLPVLESSSPDYDAEAATSGDSSSKDDEVPTRIARVATGPVVTNSYFRILRDSPDSPMDHVDKPLAVTIEAANRETFRTWCELFRAENLPTKRRRGTTADITEWLLKTPEALWHLYAFLPYPEQEAKTWRMEPLIVWVLLEAQRELVNALRRLVDDPTIVEAGRRYCKEWIEEYSNDL
;
A
#
# COMPACT_ATOMS: atom_id res chain seq x y z
N MET A 1 9.13 11.22 3.65
CA MET A 1 8.58 11.16 5.03
C MET A 1 8.45 12.58 5.53
N CYS A 2 7.25 13.15 5.51
CA CYS A 2 7.06 14.59 5.78
C CYS A 2 7.32 14.95 7.27
N ASN A 3 7.17 13.98 8.18
CA ASN A 3 7.22 14.21 9.64
C ASN A 3 8.64 14.18 10.24
N LEU A 4 9.63 13.58 9.57
CA LEU A 4 10.96 13.34 10.14
C LEU A 4 11.65 14.62 10.65
N ARG A 5 11.44 15.76 9.99
CA ARG A 5 12.01 17.05 10.42
C ARG A 5 11.43 17.51 11.76
N ARG A 6 10.12 17.35 11.95
CA ARG A 6 9.42 17.70 13.20
C ARG A 6 9.72 16.68 14.30
N ASP A 7 9.84 15.40 13.96
CA ASP A 7 10.24 14.35 14.90
C ASP A 7 11.66 14.57 15.46
N VAL A 8 12.60 15.02 14.62
CA VAL A 8 13.94 15.41 15.06
C VAL A 8 13.89 16.65 15.96
N ALA A 9 13.08 17.65 15.63
CA ALA A 9 12.91 18.85 16.44
C ALA A 9 12.30 18.56 17.83
N LEU A 10 11.46 17.52 17.93
CA LEU A 10 10.88 17.03 19.17
C LEU A 10 11.78 16.04 19.93
N HIS A 11 13.00 15.79 19.44
CA HIS A 11 13.92 14.77 19.99
C HIS A 11 13.33 13.36 20.03
N LEU A 12 12.35 13.06 19.18
CA LEU A 12 11.78 11.73 19.03
C LEU A 12 12.70 10.83 18.20
N VAL A 13 13.51 11.42 17.32
CA VAL A 13 14.51 10.72 16.50
C VAL A 13 15.86 11.40 16.69
N ASP A 14 16.89 10.61 17.06
CA ASP A 14 18.28 11.03 16.94
C ASP A 14 18.82 10.63 15.55
N PRO A 15 18.98 11.59 14.62
CA PRO A 15 19.36 11.28 13.25
C PRO A 15 20.81 10.78 13.16
N ALA A 16 21.72 11.25 14.03
CA ALA A 16 23.12 10.84 14.00
C ALA A 16 23.26 9.39 14.49
N HIS A 17 22.65 9.06 15.62
CA HIS A 17 22.63 7.70 16.13
C HIS A 17 21.99 6.73 15.13
N LYS A 18 20.85 7.13 14.54
CA LYS A 18 20.12 6.30 13.59
C LYS A 18 20.90 6.06 12.31
N TYR A 19 21.56 7.08 11.77
CA TYR A 19 22.40 6.91 10.59
C TYR A 19 23.64 6.06 10.88
N GLN A 20 24.29 6.25 12.04
CA GLN A 20 25.42 5.41 12.45
C GLN A 20 25.03 3.94 12.58
N ARG A 21 23.80 3.64 13.04
CA ARG A 21 23.28 2.26 13.06
C ARG A 21 23.19 1.66 11.66
N LEU A 22 22.72 2.44 10.69
CA LEU A 22 22.57 1.99 9.29
C LEU A 22 23.93 1.80 8.61
N TYR A 23 24.87 2.71 8.86
CA TYR A 23 26.21 2.73 8.30
C TYR A 23 27.27 2.81 9.41
N PRO A 24 27.61 1.68 10.07
CA PRO A 24 28.53 1.68 11.21
C PRO A 24 29.93 2.20 10.91
N ASP A 25 30.39 2.02 9.67
CA ASP A 25 31.72 2.43 9.21
C ASP A 25 31.76 3.88 8.72
N HIS A 26 30.62 4.57 8.65
CA HIS A 26 30.57 5.97 8.24
C HIS A 26 31.14 6.87 9.35
N PRO A 27 31.93 7.91 9.01
CA PRO A 27 32.34 8.92 9.98
C PRO A 27 31.10 9.61 10.54
N GLY A 28 30.96 9.66 11.88
CA GLY A 28 29.79 10.26 12.51
C GLY A 28 29.56 11.71 12.08
N PHE A 29 28.31 12.17 12.15
CA PHE A 29 27.97 13.56 11.85
C PHE A 29 28.15 14.45 13.09
N GLU A 30 28.87 15.57 12.94
CA GLU A 30 28.99 16.59 13.98
C GLU A 30 27.75 17.52 14.03
N LEU A 31 27.08 17.70 12.90
CA LEU A 31 25.91 18.57 12.77
C LEU A 31 24.63 17.74 12.63
N THR A 32 23.65 17.98 13.51
CA THR A 32 22.33 17.32 13.46
C THR A 32 21.65 17.51 12.11
N ALA A 33 21.72 18.72 11.52
CA ALA A 33 21.13 19.00 10.21
C ALA A 33 21.71 18.15 9.08
N ALA A 34 23.03 17.89 9.11
CA ALA A 34 23.69 17.02 8.13
C ALA A 34 23.25 15.57 8.30
N ALA A 35 23.18 15.08 9.54
CA ALA A 35 22.66 13.74 9.85
C ALA A 35 21.19 13.59 9.41
N THR A 36 20.36 14.60 9.65
CA THR A 36 18.95 14.62 9.24
C THR A 36 18.84 14.54 7.72
N ALA A 37 19.59 15.37 6.97
CA ALA A 37 19.57 15.35 5.51
C ALA A 37 20.02 13.99 4.94
N ALA A 38 21.07 13.39 5.49
CA ALA A 38 21.55 12.07 5.09
C ALA A 38 20.51 10.98 5.37
N LEU A 39 19.82 11.05 6.52
CA LEU A 39 18.75 10.13 6.87
C LEU A 39 17.51 10.29 5.95
N PHE A 40 17.17 11.52 5.55
CA PHE A 40 16.14 11.79 4.54
C PHE A 40 16.48 11.13 3.20
N ALA A 41 17.70 11.34 2.71
CA ALA A 41 18.17 10.74 1.46
C ALA A 41 18.13 9.20 1.53
N TYR A 42 18.51 8.61 2.67
CA TYR A 42 18.41 7.17 2.88
C TYR A 42 16.97 6.66 2.77
N TYR A 43 16.00 7.32 3.40
CA TYR A 43 14.60 6.90 3.34
C TYR A 43 14.02 7.05 1.95
N ASP A 44 14.36 8.13 1.27
CA ASP A 44 13.92 8.37 -0.11
C ASP A 44 14.43 7.27 -1.03
N ALA A 45 15.73 6.95 -0.99
CA ALA A 45 16.31 5.85 -1.73
C ALA A 45 15.69 4.48 -1.36
N THR A 46 15.29 4.28 -0.10
CA THR A 46 14.72 3.02 0.38
C THR A 46 13.28 2.80 -0.08
N ARG A 47 12.51 3.87 -0.36
CA ARG A 47 11.17 3.77 -0.95
C ARG A 47 11.17 3.10 -2.32
N HIS A 48 12.27 3.23 -3.06
CA HIS A 48 12.43 2.66 -4.40
C HIS A 48 13.10 1.29 -4.40
N LYS A 49 13.40 0.71 -3.23
CA LYS A 49 14.00 -0.63 -3.15
C LYS A 49 12.94 -1.71 -3.35
N LEU A 50 13.27 -2.68 -4.19
CA LEU A 50 12.46 -3.88 -4.38
C LEU A 50 12.48 -4.74 -3.10
N ILE A 51 11.32 -5.31 -2.77
CA ILE A 51 11.08 -6.11 -1.55
C ILE A 51 11.86 -7.44 -1.59
N ASP A 52 12.27 -7.90 -2.78
CA ASP A 52 13.01 -9.15 -3.00
C ASP A 52 14.53 -9.05 -2.75
N LYS A 53 15.07 -7.83 -2.62
CA LYS A 53 16.49 -7.63 -2.32
C LYS A 53 16.77 -7.90 -0.84
N ARG A 54 17.61 -8.90 -0.57
CA ARG A 54 18.19 -9.09 0.77
C ARG A 54 18.99 -7.88 1.19
N VAL A 55 18.71 -7.36 2.38
CA VAL A 55 19.43 -6.24 3.01
C VAL A 55 20.10 -6.71 4.30
N ALA A 56 21.23 -6.10 4.64
CA ALA A 56 21.94 -6.43 5.88
C ALA A 56 21.07 -6.09 7.12
N PRO A 57 21.23 -6.80 8.25
CA PRO A 57 20.41 -6.60 9.45
C PRO A 57 20.38 -5.17 10.01
N THR A 58 21.43 -4.39 9.77
CA THR A 58 21.50 -2.97 10.18
C THR A 58 20.46 -2.10 9.48
N PHE A 59 20.02 -2.48 8.28
CA PHE A 59 19.00 -1.79 7.48
C PHE A 59 17.58 -2.27 7.76
N TRP A 60 17.38 -3.21 8.68
CA TRP A 60 16.04 -3.72 8.98
C TRP A 60 15.21 -2.66 9.71
N ALA A 61 13.91 -2.68 9.44
CA ALA A 61 12.96 -1.73 10.03
C ALA A 61 13.00 -1.80 11.56
N GLY A 62 13.02 -0.65 12.21
CA GLY A 62 12.98 -0.53 13.65
C GLY A 62 11.76 0.26 14.14
N PRO A 63 11.77 0.68 15.42
CA PRO A 63 10.64 1.34 16.05
C PRO A 63 10.12 2.59 15.33
N HIS A 64 11.04 3.36 14.73
CA HIS A 64 10.68 4.58 14.02
C HIS A 64 10.07 4.32 12.65
N GLU A 65 10.54 3.29 11.93
CA GLU A 65 9.93 2.87 10.68
C GLU A 65 8.50 2.37 10.94
N LEU A 66 8.29 1.60 12.03
CA LEU A 66 6.96 1.19 12.47
C LEU A 66 6.07 2.37 12.88
N GLY A 67 6.63 3.36 13.58
CA GLY A 67 5.92 4.60 13.90
C GLY A 67 5.44 5.35 12.65
N ALA A 68 6.32 5.50 11.65
CA ALA A 68 5.95 6.10 10.37
C ALA A 68 4.92 5.27 9.59
N MET A 69 4.95 3.94 9.72
CA MET A 69 3.93 3.06 9.14
C MET A 69 2.56 3.28 9.78
N ILE A 70 2.47 3.57 11.07
CA ILE A 70 1.19 3.86 11.74
C ILE A 70 0.61 5.18 11.30
N ASP A 71 1.46 6.20 11.15
CA ASP A 71 1.03 7.49 10.60
C ASP A 71 0.45 7.35 9.19
N TYR A 72 0.96 6.39 8.41
CA TYR A 72 0.48 6.06 7.07
C TYR A 72 -0.78 5.18 7.08
N LEU A 73 -0.78 4.09 7.85
CA LEU A 73 -1.87 3.12 7.90
C LEU A 73 -3.09 3.65 8.66
N ARG A 74 -2.91 4.68 9.51
CA ARG A 74 -3.94 5.21 10.42
C ARG A 74 -4.58 4.11 11.28
N GLU A 75 -3.78 3.09 11.58
CA GLU A 75 -4.09 1.98 12.48
C GLU A 75 -2.90 1.66 13.40
N PRO A 76 -3.14 1.24 14.66
CA PRO A 76 -2.09 0.76 15.55
C PRO A 76 -1.45 -0.53 15.01
N ILE A 77 -0.14 -0.69 15.24
CA ILE A 77 0.58 -1.94 14.96
C ILE A 77 0.95 -2.59 16.28
N VAL A 78 0.48 -3.82 16.49
CA VAL A 78 0.88 -4.65 17.62
C VAL A 78 2.07 -5.49 17.20
N VAL A 79 3.16 -5.42 17.96
CA VAL A 79 4.34 -6.26 17.80
C VAL A 79 4.43 -7.23 18.97
N LEU A 80 4.39 -8.52 18.68
CA LEU A 80 4.71 -9.59 19.61
C LEU A 80 6.20 -9.87 19.53
N ASP A 81 6.92 -9.41 20.54
CA ASP A 81 8.36 -9.54 20.64
C ASP A 81 8.73 -10.86 21.31
N VAL A 82 9.30 -11.80 20.55
CA VAL A 82 9.62 -13.16 20.98
C VAL A 82 11.12 -13.31 21.21
N ASN A 83 11.46 -13.62 22.47
CA ASN A 83 12.84 -13.86 22.88
C ASN A 83 13.34 -15.25 22.44
N ALA A 84 14.61 -15.56 22.73
CA ALA A 84 15.22 -16.86 22.37
C ALA A 84 14.63 -18.07 23.14
N HIS A 85 13.90 -17.83 24.23
CA HIS A 85 13.21 -18.86 25.03
C HIS A 85 11.73 -19.01 24.65
N ASN A 86 11.28 -18.34 23.57
CA ASN A 86 9.89 -18.23 23.12
C ASN A 86 8.94 -17.51 24.08
N ASP A 87 9.45 -16.71 25.01
CA ASP A 87 8.59 -15.79 25.76
C ASP A 87 8.27 -14.60 24.87
N SER A 88 6.99 -14.24 24.80
CA SER A 88 6.49 -13.14 24.00
C SER A 88 6.04 -11.97 24.85
N HIS A 89 6.50 -10.76 24.52
CA HIS A 89 6.03 -9.52 25.12
C HIS A 89 5.36 -8.64 24.06
N MET A 90 4.27 -7.97 24.44
CA MET A 90 3.53 -7.12 23.52
C MET A 90 4.07 -5.69 23.58
N GLN A 91 4.36 -5.13 22.40
CA GLN A 91 4.56 -3.70 22.19
C GLN A 91 3.47 -3.21 21.25
N CYS A 92 2.76 -2.15 21.64
CA CYS A 92 1.80 -1.50 20.76
C CYS A 92 2.42 -0.21 20.26
N TYR A 93 2.49 -0.08 18.95
CA TYR A 93 2.89 1.15 18.30
C TYR A 93 1.61 1.92 17.96
N LEU A 94 1.55 3.15 18.45
CA LEU A 94 0.41 4.05 18.47
C LEU A 94 0.85 5.41 17.93
N TYR A 95 -0.04 6.39 18.00
CA TYR A 95 0.24 7.77 17.63
C TYR A 95 -0.28 8.71 18.72
N LYS A 96 0.29 9.90 18.81
CA LYS A 96 -0.24 10.98 19.66
C LYS A 96 0.15 12.34 19.10
N GLN A 97 -0.57 13.36 19.52
CA GLN A 97 -0.23 14.74 19.26
C GLN A 97 0.84 15.23 20.24
N TYR A 98 1.83 15.92 19.69
CA TYR A 98 2.92 16.59 20.39
C TYR A 98 2.80 18.09 20.14
N ARG A 99 2.94 18.89 21.19
CA ARG A 99 3.01 20.35 21.06
C ARG A 99 4.43 20.76 20.70
N LEU A 100 4.62 21.41 19.56
CA LEU A 100 5.89 21.99 19.15
C LEU A 100 6.19 23.29 19.91
N PRO A 101 7.47 23.70 20.03
CA PRO A 101 7.86 24.95 20.69
C PRO A 101 7.26 26.22 20.07
N ASP A 102 6.91 26.17 18.79
CA ASP A 102 6.24 27.26 18.06
C ASP A 102 4.74 27.34 18.36
N GLY A 103 4.20 26.43 19.19
CA GLY A 103 2.80 26.36 19.52
C GLY A 103 1.94 25.70 18.44
N THR A 104 2.51 24.97 17.50
CA THR A 104 1.75 24.11 16.58
C THR A 104 1.65 22.67 17.12
N ASP A 105 0.65 21.92 16.68
CA ASP A 105 0.51 20.50 17.02
C ASP A 105 1.11 19.63 15.92
N HIS A 106 1.80 18.57 16.33
CA HIS A 106 2.46 17.61 15.45
C HIS A 106 2.08 16.18 15.85
N GLU A 107 1.53 15.43 14.90
CA GLU A 107 1.25 14.02 15.10
C GLU A 107 2.48 13.17 14.81
N SER A 108 2.79 12.26 15.73
CA SER A 108 3.88 11.31 15.51
C SER A 108 3.62 9.99 16.23
N GLY A 109 4.13 8.92 15.63
CA GLY A 109 4.11 7.59 16.21
C GLY A 109 4.88 7.47 17.53
N TYR A 110 4.44 6.60 18.42
CA TYR A 110 5.18 6.20 19.62
C TYR A 110 4.96 4.73 19.94
N ALA A 111 5.90 4.12 20.65
CA ALA A 111 5.78 2.76 21.13
C ALA A 111 5.38 2.74 22.61
N LYS A 112 4.50 1.81 22.98
CA LYS A 112 4.14 1.49 24.37
C LYS A 112 4.31 0.00 24.60
N SER A 113 5.13 -0.37 25.59
CA SER A 113 5.20 -1.76 26.06
C SER A 113 3.99 -2.08 26.94
N PHE A 114 3.41 -3.25 26.75
CA PHE A 114 2.26 -3.74 27.52
C PHE A 114 2.73 -4.85 28.45
N THR A 115 2.26 -4.82 29.69
CA THR A 115 2.34 -5.99 30.58
C THR A 115 1.43 -7.11 30.05
N ASP A 116 1.68 -8.36 30.44
CA ASP A 116 0.86 -9.51 30.00
C ASP A 116 -0.62 -9.33 30.35
N ARG A 117 -0.91 -8.68 31.48
CA ARG A 117 -2.27 -8.32 31.89
C ARG A 117 -2.90 -7.30 30.95
N GLU A 118 -2.17 -6.25 30.59
CA GLU A 118 -2.65 -5.24 29.63
C GLU A 118 -2.83 -5.83 28.24
N ALA A 119 -1.89 -6.68 27.80
CA ALA A 119 -1.95 -7.37 26.51
C ALA A 119 -3.17 -8.30 26.43
N THR A 120 -3.40 -9.10 27.47
CA THR A 120 -4.59 -9.96 27.58
C THR A 120 -5.87 -9.12 27.53
N LYS A 121 -5.90 -7.99 28.25
CA LYS A 121 -7.04 -7.07 28.23
C LYS A 121 -7.25 -6.46 26.84
N TYR A 122 -6.18 -6.08 26.15
CA TYR A 122 -6.23 -5.53 24.79
C TYR A 122 -6.83 -6.54 23.81
N PHE A 123 -6.25 -7.74 23.72
CA PHE A 123 -6.77 -8.78 22.83
C PHE A 123 -8.18 -9.21 23.18
N LYS A 124 -8.54 -9.24 24.47
CA LYS A 124 -9.92 -9.50 24.88
C LYS A 124 -10.90 -8.43 24.37
N ASN A 125 -10.55 -7.14 24.48
CA ASN A 125 -11.41 -6.07 23.95
C ASN A 125 -11.53 -6.13 22.42
N CYS A 126 -10.44 -6.46 21.73
CA CYS A 126 -10.48 -6.70 20.29
C CYS A 126 -11.41 -7.88 19.96
N TRP A 127 -11.24 -9.00 20.67
CA TRP A 127 -12.05 -10.20 20.48
C TRP A 127 -13.53 -9.96 20.74
N ASP A 128 -13.88 -9.32 21.86
CA ASP A 128 -15.26 -9.04 22.25
C ASP A 128 -16.00 -8.16 21.22
N LEU A 129 -15.25 -7.39 20.41
CA LEU A 129 -15.76 -6.54 19.33
C LEU A 129 -15.46 -7.07 17.93
N HIS A 130 -14.98 -8.31 17.80
CA HIS A 130 -14.64 -8.95 16.52
C HIS A 130 -13.62 -8.14 15.69
N ILE A 131 -12.55 -7.67 16.33
CA ILE A 131 -11.47 -6.90 15.70
C ILE A 131 -10.23 -7.79 15.58
N ILE A 132 -9.60 -7.77 14.41
CA ILE A 132 -8.26 -8.33 14.21
C ILE A 132 -7.29 -7.16 14.10
N PRO A 133 -6.54 -6.84 15.17
CA PRO A 133 -5.55 -5.77 15.09
C PRO A 133 -4.40 -6.19 14.17
N THR A 134 -3.81 -5.22 13.47
CA THR A 134 -2.59 -5.43 12.69
C THR A 134 -1.47 -5.90 13.60
N CYS A 135 -1.07 -7.17 13.45
CA CYS A 135 -0.09 -7.83 14.31
C CYS A 135 1.14 -8.28 13.53
N LEU A 136 2.32 -7.99 14.07
CA LEU A 136 3.61 -8.50 13.62
C LEU A 136 4.25 -9.32 14.74
N VAL A 137 4.93 -10.40 14.39
CA VAL A 137 5.76 -11.16 15.33
C VAL A 137 7.22 -10.87 15.03
N LEU A 138 7.94 -10.31 16.00
CA LEU A 138 9.38 -10.12 15.92
C LEU A 138 10.06 -11.28 16.62
N ARG A 139 10.91 -12.03 15.91
CA ARG A 139 11.76 -13.05 16.54
C ARG A 139 13.19 -12.53 16.63
N HIS A 140 13.65 -12.16 17.82
CA HIS A 140 14.97 -11.52 18.01
C HIS A 140 16.15 -12.30 17.43
N HIS A 141 16.09 -13.63 17.53
CA HIS A 141 17.17 -14.52 17.07
C HIS A 141 17.22 -14.63 15.54
N GLU A 142 16.06 -14.52 14.87
CA GLU A 142 15.95 -14.45 13.40
C GLU A 142 16.05 -13.00 12.89
N ARG A 143 15.91 -12.04 13.82
CA ARG A 143 15.73 -10.59 13.64
C ARG A 143 14.52 -10.21 12.78
N HIS A 144 13.69 -11.16 12.34
CA HIS A 144 12.73 -10.98 11.26
C HIS A 144 11.32 -10.70 11.79
N PHE A 145 10.53 -9.93 11.04
CA PHE A 145 9.10 -9.73 11.29
C PHE A 145 8.27 -10.72 10.48
N TYR A 146 7.28 -11.32 11.13
CA TYR A 146 6.29 -12.17 10.50
C TYR A 146 4.91 -11.53 10.61
N GLY A 147 4.19 -11.40 9.50
CA GLY A 147 2.77 -11.05 9.53
C GLY A 147 1.93 -12.24 9.99
N LEU A 148 0.86 -11.97 10.73
CA LEU A 148 -0.12 -13.00 11.08
C LEU A 148 -1.17 -13.18 9.98
N ILE A 149 -1.52 -14.43 9.69
CA ILE A 149 -2.59 -14.78 8.75
C ILE A 149 -3.77 -15.31 9.57
N HIS A 150 -4.92 -14.68 9.42
CA HIS A 150 -6.13 -14.98 10.21
C HIS A 150 -7.21 -15.75 9.43
N GLY A 151 -6.99 -16.00 8.13
CA GLY A 151 -7.85 -16.85 7.31
C GLY A 151 -9.29 -16.34 7.19
N GLU A 152 -10.25 -17.27 7.23
CA GLU A 152 -11.69 -16.99 7.10
C GLU A 152 -12.23 -16.06 8.20
N LEU A 153 -11.68 -16.15 9.42
CA LEU A 153 -12.10 -15.31 10.54
C LEU A 153 -11.96 -13.82 10.22
N TYR A 154 -10.90 -13.45 9.50
CA TYR A 154 -10.71 -12.07 9.05
C TYR A 154 -11.77 -11.63 8.06
N LEU A 155 -12.13 -12.49 7.10
CA LEU A 155 -13.17 -12.17 6.12
C LEU A 155 -14.52 -11.97 6.80
N GLN A 156 -14.86 -12.86 7.75
CA GLN A 156 -16.09 -12.77 8.52
C GLN A 156 -16.14 -11.48 9.33
N TRP A 157 -15.13 -11.22 10.15
CA TRP A 157 -15.11 -10.05 11.03
C TRP A 157 -14.92 -8.73 10.28
N ARG A 158 -14.34 -8.72 9.07
CA ARG A 158 -14.24 -7.51 8.24
C ARG A 158 -15.54 -7.15 7.54
N ALA A 159 -16.37 -8.15 7.22
CA ALA A 159 -17.70 -7.99 6.62
C ALA A 159 -18.78 -7.55 7.62
N GLU A 160 -18.52 -7.73 8.91
CA GLU A 160 -19.35 -7.26 9.99
C GLU A 160 -19.41 -5.73 10.02
N GLY A 161 -20.63 -5.19 9.90
CA GLY A 161 -20.93 -3.76 9.83
C GLY A 161 -20.64 -3.10 8.47
N ASP A 162 -19.98 -3.80 7.54
CA ASP A 162 -19.63 -3.31 6.21
C ASP A 162 -20.42 -4.07 5.14
N ALA A 163 -21.55 -3.48 4.71
CA ALA A 163 -22.42 -4.10 3.71
C ALA A 163 -21.75 -4.23 2.33
N GLU A 164 -20.96 -3.23 1.94
CA GLU A 164 -20.27 -3.21 0.64
C GLU A 164 -19.21 -4.32 0.57
N PHE A 165 -18.41 -4.46 1.62
CA PHE A 165 -17.42 -5.54 1.71
C PHE A 165 -18.10 -6.90 1.82
N ALA A 166 -19.17 -7.03 2.62
CA ALA A 166 -19.92 -8.27 2.74
C ALA A 166 -20.48 -8.73 1.38
N GLU A 167 -21.01 -7.82 0.57
CA GLU A 167 -21.51 -8.13 -0.78
C GLU A 167 -20.39 -8.62 -1.71
N ALA A 168 -19.20 -8.03 -1.62
CA ALA A 168 -18.04 -8.36 -2.46
C ALA A 168 -17.42 -9.75 -2.18
N ILE A 169 -17.67 -10.34 -1.01
CA ILE A 169 -17.14 -11.65 -0.63
C ILE A 169 -17.94 -12.78 -1.30
N SER A 170 -17.31 -13.93 -1.56
CA SER A 170 -17.96 -15.11 -2.13
C SER A 170 -19.18 -15.60 -1.33
N ASP A 171 -20.25 -16.01 -2.01
CA ASP A 171 -21.43 -16.65 -1.39
C ASP A 171 -21.16 -18.07 -0.88
N SER A 172 -19.97 -18.63 -1.12
CA SER A 172 -19.58 -19.95 -0.62
C SER A 172 -19.45 -20.02 0.91
N TYR A 173 -19.35 -18.88 1.59
CA TYR A 173 -19.23 -18.82 3.04
C TYR A 173 -20.60 -18.92 3.73
N LEU A 174 -20.80 -19.96 4.54
CA LEU A 174 -22.07 -20.24 5.20
C LEU A 174 -22.55 -19.08 6.10
N TRP A 175 -21.62 -18.40 6.77
CA TRP A 175 -21.90 -17.28 7.68
C TRP A 175 -22.38 -16.01 6.96
N LYS A 176 -22.11 -15.87 5.65
CA LYS A 176 -22.49 -14.67 4.89
C LYS A 176 -24.00 -14.44 4.92
N SER A 177 -24.79 -15.52 4.90
CA SER A 177 -26.26 -15.44 4.94
C SER A 177 -26.81 -14.82 6.24
N THR A 178 -26.06 -14.93 7.33
CA THR A 178 -26.46 -14.50 8.69
C THR A 178 -25.82 -13.20 9.15
N ILE A 179 -24.82 -12.70 8.43
CA ILE A 179 -24.07 -11.52 8.82
C ILE A 179 -24.94 -10.27 8.75
N ASN A 180 -24.71 -9.32 9.66
CA ASN A 180 -25.42 -8.03 9.72
C ASN A 180 -26.95 -8.14 9.81
N GLN A 181 -27.51 -9.31 10.15
CA GLN A 181 -28.94 -9.47 10.38
C GLN A 181 -29.35 -8.76 11.67
N LEU A 182 -30.20 -7.73 11.52
CA LEU A 182 -30.75 -6.93 12.61
C LEU A 182 -32.20 -7.31 12.90
N THR A 183 -32.50 -7.52 14.17
CA THR A 183 -33.88 -7.56 14.69
C THR A 183 -34.55 -6.19 14.53
N GLU A 184 -35.88 -6.13 14.66
CA GLU A 184 -36.60 -4.85 14.58
C GLU A 184 -36.13 -3.84 15.63
N LEU A 185 -35.81 -4.32 16.84
CA LEU A 185 -35.33 -3.48 17.93
C LEU A 185 -33.95 -2.89 17.59
N GLU A 186 -33.01 -3.72 17.16
CA GLU A 186 -31.65 -3.30 16.80
C GLU A 186 -31.65 -2.29 15.63
N ARG A 187 -32.59 -2.46 14.68
CA ARG A 187 -32.77 -1.54 13.54
C ARG A 187 -33.31 -0.18 13.95
N LYS A 188 -34.23 -0.14 14.93
CA LYS A 188 -34.83 1.11 15.44
C LYS A 188 -33.97 1.80 16.50
N THR A 189 -33.00 1.09 17.07
CA THR A 189 -32.10 1.63 18.08
C THR A 189 -31.16 2.66 17.46
N ASP A 190 -31.10 3.85 18.04
CA ASP A 190 -30.11 4.86 17.67
C ASP A 190 -28.78 4.55 18.35
N LEU A 191 -27.72 4.30 17.56
CA LEU A 191 -26.38 3.98 18.06
C LEU A 191 -25.77 5.11 18.89
N GLN A 192 -26.21 6.36 18.72
CA GLN A 192 -25.73 7.48 19.54
C GLN A 192 -26.26 7.43 20.98
N THR A 193 -27.38 6.74 21.20
CA THR A 193 -27.98 6.55 22.53
C THR A 193 -27.43 5.34 23.28
N VAL A 194 -26.67 4.47 22.59
CA VAL A 194 -26.05 3.28 23.16
C VAL A 194 -24.72 3.64 23.81
N ASN A 195 -24.49 3.18 25.03
CA ASN A 195 -23.19 3.33 25.68
C ASN A 195 -22.16 2.38 25.04
N GLN A 196 -21.50 2.84 23.98
CA GLN A 196 -20.53 2.04 23.22
C GLN A 196 -19.29 1.64 24.06
N LEU A 197 -19.02 2.36 25.17
CA LEU A 197 -17.91 2.06 26.08
C LEU A 197 -18.22 0.89 27.01
N GLU A 198 -19.47 0.44 27.09
CA GLU A 198 -19.87 -0.69 27.92
C GLU A 198 -19.56 -2.02 27.21
N ASN A 199 -18.70 -2.84 27.83
CA ASN A 199 -18.35 -4.15 27.29
C ASN A 199 -19.36 -5.22 27.73
N MET A 200 -20.53 -5.22 27.07
CA MET A 200 -21.58 -6.22 27.24
C MET A 200 -21.90 -6.89 25.91
N ASP A 201 -22.24 -8.18 25.93
CA ASP A 201 -22.55 -8.96 24.73
C ASP A 201 -23.67 -8.34 23.88
N SER A 202 -24.70 -7.77 24.52
CA SER A 202 -25.80 -7.09 23.83
C SER A 202 -25.34 -5.83 23.09
N VAL A 203 -24.45 -5.05 23.70
CA VAL A 203 -23.86 -3.85 23.08
C VAL A 203 -22.94 -4.28 21.96
N ASN A 204 -21.99 -5.17 22.24
CA ASN A 204 -21.01 -5.64 21.27
C ASN A 204 -21.68 -6.26 20.03
N SER A 205 -22.74 -7.05 20.23
CA SER A 205 -23.51 -7.64 19.14
C SER A 205 -24.16 -6.62 18.22
N LEU A 206 -24.64 -5.53 18.79
CA LEU A 206 -25.16 -4.43 17.99
C LEU A 206 -24.04 -3.70 17.24
N LEU A 207 -22.88 -3.48 17.88
CA LEU A 207 -21.75 -2.76 17.28
C LEU A 207 -21.17 -3.51 16.07
N TYR A 208 -20.84 -4.81 16.18
CA TYR A 208 -20.29 -5.54 15.02
C TYR A 208 -21.29 -5.79 13.89
N LYS A 209 -22.60 -5.65 14.12
CA LYS A 209 -23.59 -5.68 13.02
C LYS A 209 -23.73 -4.34 12.29
N ARG A 210 -23.24 -3.23 12.86
CA ARG A 210 -23.54 -1.88 12.39
C ARG A 210 -22.35 -0.94 12.23
N MET A 211 -21.16 -1.35 12.70
CA MET A 211 -19.94 -0.56 12.63
C MET A 211 -18.86 -1.39 11.95
N GLU A 212 -18.10 -0.75 11.05
CA GLU A 212 -16.98 -1.39 10.38
C GLU A 212 -15.89 -1.75 11.40
N MET A 213 -15.00 -2.68 11.02
CA MET A 213 -13.93 -3.15 11.91
C MET A 213 -13.05 -1.98 12.41
N ARG A 214 -12.81 -0.97 11.56
CA ARG A 214 -11.99 0.19 11.92
C ARG A 214 -12.66 1.03 13.02
N GLU A 215 -13.95 1.33 12.88
CA GLU A 215 -14.71 2.08 13.90
C GLU A 215 -14.80 1.29 15.21
N ARG A 216 -14.93 -0.04 15.13
CA ARG A 216 -14.90 -0.91 16.31
C ARG A 216 -13.55 -0.88 17.02
N LEU A 217 -12.44 -0.81 16.27
CA LEU A 217 -11.11 -0.64 16.84
C LEU A 217 -10.99 0.68 17.63
N ASP A 218 -11.65 1.74 17.17
CA ASP A 218 -11.70 3.01 17.90
C ASP A 218 -12.47 2.88 19.21
N VAL A 219 -13.59 2.16 19.21
CA VAL A 219 -14.32 1.82 20.45
C VAL A 219 -13.45 0.99 21.40
N ALA A 220 -12.73 -0.01 20.89
CA ALA A 220 -11.82 -0.82 21.71
C ALA A 220 -10.70 0.02 22.34
N HIS A 221 -10.13 0.96 21.58
CA HIS A 221 -9.14 1.90 22.07
C HIS A 221 -9.72 2.86 23.12
N ALA A 222 -10.90 3.42 22.86
CA ALA A 222 -11.60 4.29 23.82
C ALA A 222 -11.88 3.56 25.15
N ARG A 223 -12.34 2.29 25.10
CA ARG A 223 -12.54 1.43 26.30
C ARG A 223 -11.27 1.20 27.10
N LEU A 224 -10.11 1.24 26.44
CA LEU A 224 -8.80 1.04 27.06
C LEU A 224 -8.08 2.35 27.42
N GLY A 225 -8.66 3.51 27.11
CA GLY A 225 -8.03 4.82 27.29
C GLY A 225 -6.81 5.00 26.38
N LEU A 226 -6.80 4.36 25.22
CA LEU A 226 -5.78 4.51 24.18
C LEU A 226 -6.19 5.59 23.17
N PRO A 227 -5.22 6.28 22.54
CA PRO A 227 -5.51 7.22 21.46
C PRO A 227 -6.20 6.54 20.26
N VAL A 228 -7.10 7.27 19.60
CA VAL A 228 -7.98 6.79 18.51
C VAL A 228 -7.62 7.51 17.21
N LEU A 229 -6.99 6.84 16.24
CA LEU A 229 -6.53 7.48 14.98
C LEU A 229 -7.71 8.02 14.18
N GLU A 230 -7.66 9.29 13.77
CA GLU A 230 -8.54 9.77 12.72
C GLU A 230 -8.30 8.95 11.45
N SER A 231 -9.38 8.53 10.80
CA SER A 231 -9.33 7.69 9.60
C SER A 231 -8.83 8.43 8.37
N SER A 232 -8.93 9.76 8.33
CA SER A 232 -8.37 10.61 7.29
C SER A 232 -6.87 10.81 7.48
N SER A 233 -6.09 10.52 6.44
CA SER A 233 -4.70 10.99 6.37
C SER A 233 -4.70 12.53 6.30
N PRO A 234 -3.82 13.22 7.04
CA PRO A 234 -3.52 14.61 6.77
C PRO A 234 -3.10 14.75 5.31
N ASP A 235 -3.61 15.78 4.64
CA ASP A 235 -3.18 16.19 3.30
C ASP A 235 -1.74 16.67 3.36
N TYR A 236 -0.78 15.74 3.22
CA TYR A 236 0.65 16.07 3.22
C TYR A 236 1.13 16.70 1.91
N ASP A 237 0.25 16.88 0.92
CA ASP A 237 0.59 17.31 -0.45
C ASP A 237 0.38 18.81 -0.72
N ALA A 238 -0.18 19.59 0.21
CA ALA A 238 -0.51 20.99 -0.06
C ALA A 238 0.67 21.98 0.06
N GLU A 239 1.71 21.67 0.85
CA GLU A 239 2.78 22.66 1.14
C GLU A 239 4.05 22.50 0.29
N ALA A 240 4.22 21.40 -0.45
CA ALA A 240 5.38 21.19 -1.33
C ALA A 240 5.15 21.64 -2.78
N ALA A 241 3.91 22.00 -3.16
CA ALA A 241 3.51 22.26 -4.55
C ALA A 241 3.26 23.75 -4.87
N THR A 242 3.76 24.70 -4.08
CA THR A 242 3.67 26.14 -4.42
C THR A 242 4.89 26.63 -5.18
N SER A 243 5.10 26.09 -6.38
CA SER A 243 5.75 26.82 -7.48
C SER A 243 5.55 26.07 -8.80
N GLY A 244 4.54 26.45 -9.57
CA GLY A 244 4.30 25.87 -10.88
C GLY A 244 2.92 26.22 -11.40
N ASP A 245 2.90 27.10 -12.38
CA ASP A 245 1.75 27.77 -12.96
C ASP A 245 0.84 26.81 -13.78
N SER A 246 -0.37 27.30 -14.00
CA SER A 246 -1.50 26.77 -14.76
C SER A 246 -1.21 26.12 -16.12
N SER A 247 -1.96 25.06 -16.48
CA SER A 247 -2.84 25.02 -17.67
C SER A 247 -3.42 23.62 -18.00
N SER A 248 -4.63 23.64 -18.58
CA SER A 248 -5.29 22.66 -19.45
C SER A 248 -5.68 21.27 -18.92
N LYS A 249 -6.98 21.14 -18.62
CA LYS A 249 -7.75 19.90 -18.78
C LYS A 249 -7.77 19.57 -20.27
N ASP A 250 -7.23 18.41 -20.67
CA ASP A 250 -7.71 17.56 -21.79
C ASP A 250 -6.71 16.48 -22.27
N ASP A 251 -5.52 16.32 -21.68
CA ASP A 251 -4.57 15.24 -22.02
C ASP A 251 -4.00 14.50 -20.78
N GLU A 252 -4.79 14.36 -19.70
CA GLU A 252 -4.34 13.61 -18.52
C GLU A 252 -4.34 12.10 -18.82
N VAL A 253 -3.15 11.51 -18.90
CA VAL A 253 -2.93 10.06 -18.83
C VAL A 253 -3.75 9.53 -17.65
N PRO A 254 -4.65 8.53 -17.85
CA PRO A 254 -5.50 8.06 -16.78
C PRO A 254 -4.66 7.66 -15.57
N THR A 255 -4.99 8.26 -14.43
CA THR A 255 -4.37 7.91 -13.16
C THR A 255 -4.66 6.43 -12.91
N ARG A 256 -3.59 5.65 -12.72
CA ARG A 256 -3.63 4.19 -12.55
C ARG A 256 -4.62 3.79 -11.46
N ILE A 257 -5.81 3.32 -11.83
CA ILE A 257 -6.72 2.61 -10.91
C ILE A 257 -6.33 1.13 -10.93
N ALA A 258 -5.09 0.83 -10.53
CA ALA A 258 -4.72 -0.56 -10.29
C ALA A 258 -5.61 -1.06 -9.15
N ARG A 259 -6.51 -1.99 -9.47
CA ARG A 259 -7.13 -2.81 -8.43
C ARG A 259 -6.05 -3.74 -7.93
N VAL A 260 -5.22 -3.25 -7.01
CA VAL A 260 -4.40 -4.13 -6.19
C VAL A 260 -5.36 -5.13 -5.60
N ALA A 261 -5.16 -6.41 -5.92
CA ALA A 261 -5.86 -7.51 -5.28
C ALA A 261 -5.57 -7.44 -3.77
N THR A 262 -6.41 -6.72 -3.02
CA THR A 262 -6.22 -6.47 -1.60
C THR A 262 -6.56 -7.73 -0.82
N GLY A 263 -5.55 -8.33 -0.18
CA GLY A 263 -5.65 -9.48 0.71
C GLY A 263 -4.50 -10.48 0.48
N PRO A 264 -3.78 -10.95 1.52
CA PRO A 264 -2.65 -11.89 1.39
C PRO A 264 -2.99 -13.19 0.65
N VAL A 265 -4.26 -13.62 0.72
CA VAL A 265 -4.78 -14.80 0.01
C VAL A 265 -4.95 -14.51 -1.48
N VAL A 266 -5.45 -13.32 -1.84
CA VAL A 266 -5.65 -12.93 -3.25
C VAL A 266 -4.31 -12.56 -3.90
N THR A 267 -3.38 -11.94 -3.17
CA THR A 267 -2.02 -11.67 -3.66
C THR A 267 -1.23 -12.97 -3.90
N ASN A 268 -1.28 -13.95 -2.99
CA ASN A 268 -0.62 -15.25 -3.18
C ASN A 268 -1.26 -16.07 -4.31
N SER A 269 -2.60 -16.13 -4.37
CA SER A 269 -3.30 -16.76 -5.49
C SER A 269 -2.99 -16.06 -6.81
N TYR A 270 -2.94 -14.72 -6.84
CA TYR A 270 -2.59 -13.95 -8.03
C TYR A 270 -1.16 -14.26 -8.51
N PHE A 271 -0.19 -14.31 -7.59
CA PHE A 271 1.18 -14.74 -7.93
C PHE A 271 1.25 -16.20 -8.41
N ARG A 272 0.45 -17.11 -7.84
CA ARG A 272 0.36 -18.50 -8.32
C ARG A 272 -0.23 -18.57 -9.74
N ILE A 273 -1.26 -17.78 -10.04
CA ILE A 273 -1.84 -17.65 -11.38
C ILE A 273 -0.79 -17.12 -12.37
N LEU A 274 -0.03 -16.08 -11.97
CA LEU A 274 1.06 -15.53 -12.80
C LEU A 274 2.24 -16.50 -12.99
N ARG A 275 2.41 -17.51 -12.12
CA ARG A 275 3.44 -18.55 -12.26
C ARG A 275 3.04 -19.76 -13.11
N ASP A 276 1.77 -19.84 -13.53
CA ASP A 276 1.30 -20.90 -14.43
C ASP A 276 2.19 -21.02 -15.68
N SER A 277 2.68 -22.22 -15.94
CA SER A 277 3.55 -22.54 -17.07
C SER A 277 3.40 -24.02 -17.44
N PRO A 278 3.86 -24.45 -18.62
CA PRO A 278 3.82 -25.87 -18.99
C PRO A 278 4.49 -26.80 -17.97
N ASP A 279 5.54 -26.31 -17.29
CA ASP A 279 6.32 -27.05 -16.29
C ASP A 279 5.76 -26.93 -14.85
N SER A 280 4.84 -25.99 -14.63
CA SER A 280 4.19 -25.77 -13.33
C SER A 280 2.75 -25.30 -13.56
N PRO A 281 1.83 -26.23 -13.85
CA PRO A 281 0.46 -25.89 -14.20
C PRO A 281 -0.31 -25.36 -12.99
N MET A 282 -1.20 -24.41 -13.25
CA MET A 282 -2.06 -23.76 -12.27
C MET A 282 -2.92 -24.76 -11.48
N ASP A 283 -2.92 -24.63 -10.16
CA ASP A 283 -3.74 -25.43 -9.26
C ASP A 283 -5.23 -25.20 -9.54
N HIS A 284 -6.03 -26.26 -9.40
CA HIS A 284 -7.47 -26.23 -9.60
C HIS A 284 -8.17 -25.20 -8.71
N VAL A 285 -7.63 -24.91 -7.53
CA VAL A 285 -8.17 -23.90 -6.59
C VAL A 285 -8.03 -22.47 -7.10
N ASP A 286 -7.05 -22.18 -7.98
CA ASP A 286 -6.77 -20.83 -8.48
C ASP A 286 -7.48 -20.57 -9.84
N LYS A 287 -7.96 -21.62 -10.53
CA LYS A 287 -8.67 -21.51 -11.83
C LYS A 287 -9.91 -20.58 -11.80
N PRO A 288 -10.81 -20.65 -10.80
CA PRO A 288 -11.98 -19.75 -10.75
C PRO A 288 -11.59 -18.27 -10.65
N LEU A 289 -10.53 -17.98 -9.89
CA LEU A 289 -10.02 -16.63 -9.74
C LEU A 289 -9.36 -16.14 -11.03
N ALA A 290 -8.57 -16.98 -11.71
CA ALA A 290 -7.98 -16.66 -13.01
C ALA A 290 -9.04 -16.28 -14.07
N VAL A 291 -10.14 -17.04 -14.14
CA VAL A 291 -11.27 -16.74 -15.04
C VAL A 291 -11.90 -15.38 -14.74
N THR A 292 -12.02 -15.03 -13.45
CA THR A 292 -12.59 -13.76 -12.99
C THR A 292 -11.68 -12.59 -13.34
N ILE A 293 -10.37 -12.74 -13.14
CA ILE A 293 -9.35 -11.74 -13.50
C ILE A 293 -9.36 -11.47 -15.00
N GLU A 294 -9.36 -12.52 -15.82
CA GLU A 294 -9.45 -12.37 -17.28
C GLU A 294 -10.76 -11.73 -17.72
N ALA A 295 -11.88 -12.03 -17.05
CA ALA A 295 -13.16 -11.41 -17.34
C ALA A 295 -13.12 -9.90 -17.06
N ALA A 296 -12.52 -9.48 -15.94
CA ALA A 296 -12.35 -8.09 -15.57
C ALA A 296 -11.47 -7.31 -16.58
N ASN A 297 -10.35 -7.90 -17.03
CA ASN A 297 -9.54 -7.30 -18.09
C ASN A 297 -10.30 -7.18 -19.40
N ARG A 298 -11.03 -8.22 -19.83
CA ARG A 298 -11.84 -8.19 -21.06
C ARG A 298 -12.93 -7.13 -21.01
N GLU A 299 -13.59 -6.97 -19.88
CA GLU A 299 -14.62 -5.94 -19.69
C GLU A 299 -14.00 -4.54 -19.75
N THR A 300 -12.90 -4.33 -19.02
CA THR A 300 -12.20 -3.04 -18.99
C THR A 300 -11.63 -2.65 -20.35
N PHE A 301 -11.09 -3.62 -21.10
CA PHE A 301 -10.65 -3.42 -22.48
C PHE A 301 -11.78 -2.97 -23.40
N ARG A 302 -13.00 -3.53 -23.24
CA ARG A 302 -14.16 -3.07 -24.02
C ARG A 302 -14.47 -1.62 -23.65
N THR A 303 -14.58 -1.31 -22.37
CA THR A 303 -14.84 0.06 -21.89
C THR A 303 -13.81 1.03 -22.43
N TRP A 304 -12.52 0.68 -22.41
CA TRP A 304 -11.45 1.46 -23.01
C TRP A 304 -11.68 1.70 -24.51
N CYS A 305 -11.95 0.62 -25.27
CA CYS A 305 -12.28 0.73 -26.68
C CYS A 305 -13.53 1.60 -26.96
N GLU A 306 -14.48 1.70 -26.02
CA GLU A 306 -15.68 2.54 -26.17
C GLU A 306 -15.42 4.01 -25.86
N LEU A 307 -14.63 4.29 -24.82
CA LEU A 307 -14.27 5.64 -24.39
C LEU A 307 -13.29 6.31 -25.37
N PHE A 308 -12.33 5.54 -25.89
CA PHE A 308 -11.23 6.07 -26.70
C PHE A 308 -11.41 5.75 -28.21
N ARG A 309 -12.66 5.59 -28.68
CA ARG A 309 -13.00 5.33 -30.10
C ARG A 309 -12.43 6.35 -31.09
N ALA A 310 -12.11 7.57 -30.63
CA ALA A 310 -11.59 8.65 -31.45
C ALA A 310 -10.10 8.44 -31.86
N GLU A 311 -9.35 7.56 -31.18
CA GLU A 311 -7.90 7.38 -31.37
C GLU A 311 -7.52 6.41 -32.52
N ASN A 312 -8.31 6.32 -33.58
CA ASN A 312 -8.04 5.45 -34.75
C ASN A 312 -7.83 3.95 -34.41
N LEU A 313 -8.58 3.42 -33.44
CA LEU A 313 -8.50 2.01 -33.04
C LEU A 313 -8.73 1.04 -34.22
N PRO A 314 -7.88 -0.01 -34.40
CA PRO A 314 -7.96 -0.92 -35.56
C PRO A 314 -9.20 -1.82 -35.58
N THR A 315 -9.83 -2.09 -34.43
CA THR A 315 -10.88 -3.13 -34.31
C THR A 315 -12.26 -2.53 -34.03
N LYS A 316 -13.16 -2.62 -35.01
CA LYS A 316 -14.62 -2.36 -34.84
C LYS A 316 -15.42 -3.61 -34.42
N ARG A 317 -14.75 -4.68 -33.98
CA ARG A 317 -15.41 -5.97 -33.68
C ARG A 317 -15.97 -5.97 -32.26
N ARG A 318 -17.25 -6.33 -32.10
CA ARG A 318 -17.96 -6.44 -30.80
C ARG A 318 -17.32 -7.40 -29.78
N ARG A 319 -16.33 -8.22 -30.17
CA ARG A 319 -15.62 -9.18 -29.32
C ARG A 319 -14.10 -9.17 -29.55
N GLY A 320 -13.52 -8.00 -29.83
CA GLY A 320 -12.06 -7.88 -29.93
C GLY A 320 -11.37 -8.18 -28.60
N THR A 321 -10.15 -8.70 -28.67
CA THR A 321 -9.22 -8.79 -27.52
C THR A 321 -8.01 -7.88 -27.75
N THR A 322 -7.21 -7.66 -26.71
CA THR A 322 -5.94 -6.91 -26.83
C THR A 322 -5.01 -7.53 -27.88
N ALA A 323 -4.99 -8.86 -27.96
CA ALA A 323 -4.22 -9.63 -28.94
C ALA A 323 -4.57 -9.27 -30.40
N ASP A 324 -5.81 -8.84 -30.67
CA ASP A 324 -6.25 -8.44 -32.02
C ASP A 324 -5.65 -7.09 -32.46
N ILE A 325 -5.16 -6.28 -31.53
CA ILE A 325 -4.60 -4.95 -31.79
C ILE A 325 -3.13 -4.81 -31.37
N THR A 326 -2.48 -5.90 -30.94
CA THR A 326 -1.09 -5.89 -30.48
C THR A 326 -0.12 -5.23 -31.46
N GLU A 327 -0.22 -5.51 -32.75
CA GLU A 327 0.68 -4.90 -33.76
C GLU A 327 0.51 -3.38 -33.84
N TRP A 328 -0.71 -2.88 -33.67
CA TRP A 328 -0.99 -1.46 -33.68
C TRP A 328 -0.54 -0.79 -32.37
N LEU A 329 -0.76 -1.45 -31.24
CA LEU A 329 -0.30 -0.97 -29.93
C LEU A 329 1.24 -0.81 -29.91
N LEU A 330 1.99 -1.74 -30.53
CA LEU A 330 3.44 -1.62 -30.64
C LEU A 330 3.91 -0.48 -31.56
N LYS A 331 3.06 -0.04 -32.50
CA LYS A 331 3.32 1.14 -33.34
C LYS A 331 2.84 2.45 -32.72
N THR A 332 2.10 2.37 -31.61
CA THR A 332 1.50 3.52 -30.91
C THR A 332 1.76 3.36 -29.40
N PRO A 333 3.00 3.59 -28.94
CA PRO A 333 3.42 3.31 -27.56
C PRO A 333 2.57 4.03 -26.51
N GLU A 334 2.09 5.24 -26.82
CA GLU A 334 1.22 6.03 -25.94
C GLU A 334 -0.10 5.32 -25.67
N ALA A 335 -0.73 4.77 -26.71
CA ALA A 335 -1.97 4.00 -26.58
C ALA A 335 -1.74 2.68 -25.82
N LEU A 336 -0.57 2.05 -26.01
CA LEU A 336 -0.16 0.86 -25.26
C LEU A 336 -0.05 1.17 -23.76
N TRP A 337 0.66 2.24 -23.37
CA TRP A 337 0.77 2.65 -21.98
C TRP A 337 -0.56 3.04 -21.38
N HIS A 338 -1.36 3.79 -22.13
CA HIS A 338 -2.68 4.21 -21.69
C HIS A 338 -3.57 2.99 -21.44
N LEU A 339 -3.60 2.01 -22.35
CA LEU A 339 -4.36 0.77 -22.17
C LEU A 339 -3.88 0.00 -20.93
N TYR A 340 -2.57 -0.21 -20.78
CA TYR A 340 -2.03 -0.98 -19.64
C TYR A 340 -2.14 -0.24 -18.30
N ALA A 341 -2.24 1.09 -18.29
CA ALA A 341 -2.61 1.88 -17.12
C ALA A 341 -4.11 1.76 -16.79
N PHE A 342 -4.94 1.52 -17.80
CA PHE A 342 -6.40 1.39 -17.68
C PHE A 342 -6.85 -0.02 -17.27
N LEU A 343 -6.05 -1.05 -17.55
CA LEU A 343 -6.38 -2.44 -17.18
C LEU A 343 -6.24 -2.68 -15.65
N PRO A 344 -7.17 -3.44 -15.03
CA PRO A 344 -7.10 -3.74 -13.60
C PRO A 344 -6.01 -4.77 -13.27
N TYR A 345 -5.71 -5.69 -14.19
CA TYR A 345 -4.69 -6.75 -14.02
C TYR A 345 -3.73 -6.81 -15.22
N PRO A 346 -2.90 -5.76 -15.43
CA PRO A 346 -2.03 -5.64 -16.61
C PRO A 346 -1.00 -6.76 -16.73
N GLU A 347 -0.51 -7.30 -15.61
CA GLU A 347 0.49 -8.37 -15.59
C GLU A 347 -0.08 -9.68 -16.13
N GLN A 348 -1.35 -9.97 -15.82
CA GLN A 348 -2.05 -11.13 -16.38
C GLN A 348 -2.31 -10.92 -17.88
N GLU A 349 -2.61 -9.70 -18.31
CA GLU A 349 -2.78 -9.41 -19.75
C GLU A 349 -1.48 -9.62 -20.52
N ALA A 350 -0.38 -9.06 -20.02
CA ALA A 350 0.95 -9.21 -20.63
C ALA A 350 1.34 -10.69 -20.74
N LYS A 351 1.00 -11.52 -19.75
CA LYS A 351 1.27 -12.95 -19.76
C LYS A 351 0.55 -13.70 -20.90
N THR A 352 -0.57 -13.18 -21.39
CA THR A 352 -1.28 -13.79 -22.53
C THR A 352 -0.65 -13.46 -23.89
N TRP A 353 0.27 -12.50 -23.95
CA TRP A 353 0.94 -12.12 -25.18
C TRP A 353 1.98 -13.16 -25.60
N ARG A 354 2.20 -13.27 -26.91
CA ARG A 354 3.31 -14.07 -27.44
C ARG A 354 4.64 -13.40 -27.09
N MET A 355 5.70 -14.22 -27.03
CA MET A 355 7.04 -13.73 -26.68
C MET A 355 7.58 -12.70 -27.67
N GLU A 356 7.30 -12.85 -28.97
CA GLU A 356 7.84 -11.95 -29.99
C GLU A 356 7.34 -10.50 -29.83
N PRO A 357 6.03 -10.22 -29.68
CA PRO A 357 5.54 -8.89 -29.31
C PRO A 357 6.07 -8.35 -27.98
N LEU A 358 6.22 -9.21 -26.96
CA LEU A 358 6.73 -8.80 -25.66
C LEU A 358 8.18 -8.31 -25.74
N ILE A 359 9.03 -8.96 -26.53
CA ILE A 359 10.41 -8.53 -26.75
C ILE A 359 10.44 -7.13 -27.38
N VAL A 360 9.59 -6.89 -28.39
CA VAL A 360 9.47 -5.57 -29.02
C VAL A 360 9.03 -4.52 -28.00
N TRP A 361 8.02 -4.83 -27.18
CA TRP A 361 7.57 -3.91 -26.13
C TRP A 361 8.69 -3.61 -25.12
N VAL A 362 9.43 -4.62 -24.64
CA VAL A 362 10.54 -4.42 -23.71
C VAL A 362 11.63 -3.51 -24.29
N LEU A 363 11.92 -3.62 -25.59
CA LEU A 363 12.87 -2.73 -26.27
C LEU A 363 12.36 -1.28 -26.30
N LEU A 364 11.07 -1.07 -26.58
CA LEU A 364 10.44 0.26 -26.55
C LEU A 364 10.51 0.89 -25.15
N GLU A 365 10.24 0.12 -24.10
CA GLU A 365 10.36 0.60 -22.72
C GLU A 365 11.79 0.95 -22.34
N ALA A 366 12.76 0.11 -22.72
CA ALA A 366 14.17 0.36 -22.45
C ALA A 366 14.67 1.63 -23.17
N GLN A 367 14.25 1.83 -24.42
CA GLN A 367 14.57 3.04 -25.19
C GLN A 367 13.94 4.28 -24.54
N ARG A 368 12.68 4.21 -24.11
CA ARG A 368 12.02 5.30 -23.41
C ARG A 368 12.71 5.66 -22.09
N GLU A 369 13.02 4.67 -21.26
CA GLU A 369 13.72 4.93 -19.99
C GLU A 369 15.10 5.54 -20.21
N LEU A 370 15.82 5.12 -21.26
CA LEU A 370 17.07 5.74 -21.66
C LEU A 370 16.86 7.22 -22.04
N VAL A 371 15.90 7.52 -22.91
CA VAL A 371 15.58 8.90 -23.33
C VAL A 371 15.15 9.76 -22.15
N ASN A 372 14.31 9.23 -21.24
CA ASN A 372 13.89 9.92 -20.03
C ASN A 372 15.07 10.21 -19.09
N ALA A 373 15.98 9.25 -18.91
CA ALA A 373 17.17 9.45 -18.10
C ALA A 373 18.08 10.53 -18.71
N LEU A 374 18.27 10.53 -20.03
CA LEU A 374 19.03 11.57 -20.73
C LEU A 374 18.36 12.95 -20.58
N ARG A 375 17.03 13.05 -20.67
CA ARG A 375 16.30 14.30 -20.44
C ARG A 375 16.52 14.83 -19.01
N ARG A 376 16.45 13.97 -17.99
CA ARG A 376 16.75 14.36 -16.59
C ARG A 376 18.18 14.91 -16.45
N LEU A 377 19.16 14.32 -17.14
CA LEU A 377 20.54 14.82 -17.14
C LEU A 377 20.70 16.14 -17.89
N VAL A 378 19.89 16.39 -18.92
CA VAL A 378 19.85 17.68 -19.61
C VAL A 378 19.27 18.77 -18.71
N ASP A 379 18.24 18.45 -17.94
CA ASP A 379 17.54 19.38 -17.05
C ASP A 379 18.28 19.62 -15.72
N ASP A 380 19.22 18.75 -15.35
CA ASP A 380 20.03 18.88 -14.14
C ASP A 380 21.04 20.04 -14.26
N PRO A 381 20.94 21.09 -13.42
CA PRO A 381 21.81 22.26 -13.49
C PRO A 381 23.27 21.93 -13.14
N THR A 382 23.53 20.84 -12.42
CA THR A 382 24.87 20.43 -11.95
C THR A 382 25.71 19.76 -13.04
N ILE A 383 25.10 19.30 -14.13
CA ILE A 383 25.81 18.68 -15.25
C ILE A 383 26.56 19.75 -16.06
N VAL A 384 27.79 19.45 -16.46
CA VAL A 384 28.59 20.36 -17.27
C VAL A 384 28.03 20.49 -18.69
N GLU A 385 28.19 21.66 -19.30
CA GLU A 385 27.58 21.98 -20.61
C GLU A 385 27.95 21.01 -21.74
N ALA A 386 29.16 20.45 -21.72
CA ALA A 386 29.58 19.41 -22.66
C ALA A 386 28.77 18.11 -22.48
N GLY A 387 28.45 17.73 -21.24
CA GLY A 387 27.62 16.56 -20.94
C GLY A 387 26.16 16.77 -21.34
N ARG A 388 25.61 17.98 -21.13
CA ARG A 388 24.27 18.33 -21.59
C ARG A 388 24.15 18.27 -23.12
N ARG A 389 25.15 18.77 -23.84
CA ARG A 389 25.19 18.71 -25.31
C ARG A 389 25.22 17.28 -25.82
N TYR A 390 26.08 16.43 -25.25
CA TYR A 390 26.16 15.01 -25.57
C TYR A 390 24.81 14.30 -25.36
N CYS A 391 24.13 14.58 -24.25
CA CYS A 391 22.81 13.99 -23.98
C CYS A 391 21.75 14.48 -24.97
N LYS A 392 21.77 15.76 -25.38
CA LYS A 392 20.86 16.29 -26.40
C LYS A 392 21.07 15.64 -27.78
N GLU A 393 22.32 15.50 -28.21
CA GLU A 393 22.67 14.82 -29.47
C GLU A 393 22.15 13.37 -29.47
N TRP A 394 22.32 12.65 -28.37
CA TRP A 394 21.78 11.29 -28.21
C TRP A 394 20.25 11.24 -28.21
N ILE A 395 19.57 12.20 -27.58
CA ILE A 395 18.10 12.26 -27.61
C ILE A 395 17.59 12.49 -29.04
N GLU A 396 18.25 13.37 -29.80
CA GLU A 396 17.89 13.65 -31.20
C GLU A 396 18.10 12.43 -32.10
N GLU A 397 19.20 11.68 -31.93
CA GLU A 397 19.47 10.45 -32.67
C GLU A 397 18.42 9.37 -32.39
N TYR A 398 18.06 9.16 -31.11
CA TYR A 398 17.12 8.12 -30.70
C TYR A 398 15.63 8.49 -30.86
N SER A 399 15.29 9.77 -31.03
CA SER A 399 13.91 10.22 -31.28
C SER A 399 13.53 10.12 -32.76
N ASN A 400 14.50 10.01 -33.67
CA ASN A 400 14.27 9.86 -35.11
C ASN A 400 14.00 8.41 -35.56
N ASP A 401 14.24 7.43 -34.68
CA ASP A 401 14.05 5.99 -34.92
C ASP A 401 12.74 5.43 -34.32
N LEU A 402 11.83 6.30 -33.85
CA LEU A 402 10.51 5.96 -33.28
C LEU A 402 9.38 5.99 -34.32
#